data_AF-A0A948WT42-F1
#
_entry.id   AF-A0A948WT42-F1
#
_cell.length_a   1.000
_cell.length_b   1.000
_cell.length_c   1.000
_cell.angle_alpha   90.00
_cell.angle_beta   90.00
_cell.angle_gamma   90.00
#
_symmetry.space_group_name_H-M   'P 1'
#
loop_
_entity.id
_entity.type
_entity.pdbx_description
1 polymer ?
#
loop_
_entity_poly.entity_id
_entity_poly.type
_entity_poly.pdbx_seq_one_letter_code
_entity_poly.pdbx_strand_id
1 'polypeptide(L)'
;DTMPVMGAENGLNLAQFVGVGLDETVTVEDNTFTWEDLLDQVKFAEMSKLVGQAYHSTAPVASVNKPVTKDENGPQGITATLTGGSSSTSYTSADLRAATFDDAITFAVGKSMGNDCLLANGKAYSGIYGPGVNIHRTPYSGRNFEYYSEDPFISGMACAQEVAGIQSKGVYVYMKHFALNDQETARDGISVWTNEQAAREIYLQAFEYPIQEADAMCVMTSFNRIGCIWAGGDRNLLTNILRGEWGMKGFALTDFSNNNSYMDVVQGLLAGGDAWDCNDANKWTPILNENKDNAPLVNAMRQATQRILYTVANSNAMNGVSPNMQVVEVITWWQIAFIACDVVFGALLITSIVMLVRTSRKNRSSAAS
;
A
#
# COMPACT_ATOMS: atom_id res chain seq x y z
N ASP A 1 10.68 13.93 19.25
CA ASP A 1 9.78 12.79 19.46
C ASP A 1 10.46 11.71 20.27
N THR A 2 9.70 11.02 21.11
CA THR A 2 10.14 9.82 21.84
C THR A 2 9.85 8.58 21.00
N MET A 3 10.61 7.49 21.22
CA MET A 3 10.31 6.21 20.57
C MET A 3 8.90 5.73 20.98
N PRO A 4 8.08 5.24 20.03
CA PRO A 4 6.80 4.64 20.37
C PRO A 4 7.00 3.30 21.07
N VAL A 5 6.00 2.88 21.86
CA VAL A 5 5.93 1.54 22.43
C VAL A 5 5.70 0.54 21.30
N MET A 6 6.38 -0.61 21.35
CA MET A 6 6.31 -1.67 20.35
C MET A 6 6.50 -3.03 21.02
N GLY A 7 5.78 -4.06 20.56
CA GLY A 7 5.87 -5.42 21.08
C GLY A 7 5.27 -5.64 22.47
N ALA A 8 4.32 -4.80 22.90
CA ALA A 8 3.51 -5.07 24.09
C ALA A 8 2.62 -6.30 23.89
N GLU A 9 2.23 -6.95 24.99
CA GLU A 9 1.37 -8.14 24.98
C GLU A 9 -0.02 -7.79 25.53
N ASN A 10 -0.76 -6.92 24.83
CA ASN A 10 -2.08 -6.44 25.27
C ASN A 10 -3.23 -7.43 24.99
N GLY A 11 -2.96 -8.57 24.33
CA GLY A 11 -3.97 -9.59 24.00
C GLY A 11 -5.00 -9.17 22.94
N LEU A 12 -4.75 -8.08 22.22
CA LEU A 12 -5.65 -7.52 21.22
C LEU A 12 -5.48 -8.17 19.84
N ASN A 13 -6.58 -8.20 19.09
CA ASN A 13 -6.69 -8.74 17.75
C ASN A 13 -7.35 -7.69 16.84
N LEU A 14 -6.86 -7.52 15.62
CA LEU A 14 -7.45 -6.60 14.64
C LEU A 14 -8.95 -6.87 14.41
N ALA A 15 -9.40 -8.13 14.54
CA ALA A 15 -10.80 -8.50 14.42
C ALA A 15 -11.72 -7.80 15.45
N GLN A 16 -11.18 -7.38 16.59
CA GLN A 16 -11.91 -6.61 17.61
C GLN A 16 -12.16 -5.15 17.18
N PHE A 17 -11.37 -4.66 16.21
CA PHE A 17 -11.42 -3.29 15.71
C PHE A 17 -12.17 -3.15 14.38
N VAL A 18 -12.79 -4.24 13.88
CA VAL A 18 -13.63 -4.19 12.68
C VAL A 18 -14.82 -3.27 12.94
N GLY A 19 -14.98 -2.24 12.10
CA GLY A 19 -16.04 -1.25 12.22
C GLY A 19 -15.84 -0.22 13.35
N VAL A 20 -14.71 -0.24 14.05
CA VAL A 20 -14.38 0.72 15.11
C VAL A 20 -13.69 1.95 14.50
N GLY A 21 -14.23 3.14 14.75
CA GLY A 21 -13.64 4.40 14.31
C GLY A 21 -12.25 4.65 14.90
N LEU A 22 -11.42 5.47 14.24
CA LEU A 22 -10.05 5.79 14.72
C LEU A 22 -10.04 6.47 16.10
N ASP A 23 -11.06 7.27 16.40
CA ASP A 23 -11.22 7.99 17.68
C ASP A 23 -12.10 7.23 18.68
N GLU A 24 -12.53 6.01 18.34
CA GLU A 24 -13.40 5.19 19.17
C GLU A 24 -12.61 4.16 19.99
N THR A 25 -13.28 3.59 20.98
CA THR A 25 -12.71 2.57 21.88
C THR A 25 -13.44 1.24 21.71
N VAL A 26 -12.71 0.13 21.91
CA VAL A 26 -13.29 -1.21 22.00
C VAL A 26 -13.22 -1.71 23.45
N THR A 27 -14.27 -2.40 23.90
CA THR A 27 -14.24 -3.13 25.18
C THR A 27 -13.95 -4.60 24.91
N VAL A 28 -12.88 -5.11 25.50
CA VAL A 28 -12.51 -6.54 25.44
C VAL A 28 -12.47 -7.05 26.86
N GLU A 29 -13.32 -8.04 27.15
CA GLU A 29 -13.59 -8.50 28.51
C GLU A 29 -14.07 -7.32 29.37
N ASP A 30 -13.27 -6.89 30.37
CA ASP A 30 -13.59 -5.81 31.30
C ASP A 30 -12.73 -4.56 31.11
N ASN A 31 -11.90 -4.51 30.05
CA ASN A 31 -10.98 -3.41 29.79
C ASN A 31 -11.34 -2.65 28.49
N THR A 32 -11.11 -1.34 28.51
CA THR A 32 -11.31 -0.45 27.35
C THR A 32 -9.98 -0.17 26.67
N PHE A 33 -9.95 -0.33 25.35
CA PHE A 33 -8.75 -0.17 24.52
C PHE A 33 -8.99 0.77 23.35
N THR A 34 -7.93 1.39 22.89
CA THR A 34 -7.84 2.29 21.73
C THR A 34 -7.02 1.64 20.62
N TRP A 35 -6.98 2.27 19.45
CA TRP A 35 -6.07 1.87 18.37
C TRP A 35 -4.59 1.95 18.79
N GLU A 36 -4.21 2.83 19.71
CA GLU A 36 -2.84 2.90 20.21
C GLU A 36 -2.46 1.65 21.01
N ASP A 37 -3.38 1.09 21.79
CA ASP A 37 -3.13 -0.15 22.52
C ASP A 37 -2.91 -1.34 21.58
N LEU A 38 -3.62 -1.37 20.44
CA LEU A 38 -3.40 -2.38 19.40
C LEU A 38 -2.01 -2.20 18.75
N LEU A 39 -1.65 -0.96 18.42
CA LEU A 39 -0.38 -0.63 17.78
C LEU A 39 0.82 -0.88 18.68
N ASP A 40 0.67 -0.75 20.00
CA ASP A 40 1.71 -1.08 20.97
C ASP A 40 2.16 -2.54 20.87
N GLN A 41 1.32 -3.44 20.36
CA GLN A 41 1.70 -4.84 20.12
C GLN A 41 2.55 -5.03 18.86
N VAL A 42 2.45 -4.11 17.91
CA VAL A 42 3.10 -4.25 16.61
C VAL A 42 4.60 -4.10 16.75
N LYS A 43 5.34 -5.06 16.21
CA LYS A 43 6.80 -5.07 16.27
C LYS A 43 7.38 -4.22 15.15
N PHE A 44 8.53 -3.61 15.41
CA PHE A 44 9.27 -2.84 14.40
C PHE A 44 9.45 -3.59 13.07
N ALA A 45 9.86 -4.87 13.12
CA ALA A 45 10.07 -5.68 11.93
C ALA A 45 8.78 -5.88 11.11
N GLU A 46 7.62 -5.96 11.77
CA GLU A 46 6.33 -6.07 11.09
C GLU A 46 5.96 -4.74 10.42
N MET A 47 6.15 -3.60 11.11
CA MET A 47 5.96 -2.28 10.49
C MET A 47 6.88 -2.08 9.28
N SER A 48 8.16 -2.43 9.40
CA SER A 48 9.13 -2.30 8.30
C SER A 48 8.73 -3.13 7.08
N LYS A 49 8.23 -4.35 7.29
CA LYS A 49 7.74 -5.21 6.20
C LYS A 49 6.46 -4.66 5.59
N LEU A 50 5.52 -4.21 6.43
CA LEU A 50 4.23 -3.67 5.99
C LEU A 50 4.40 -2.42 5.11
N VAL A 51 5.31 -1.53 5.50
CA VAL A 51 5.62 -0.30 4.75
C VAL A 51 6.43 -0.61 3.47
N GLY A 52 7.49 -1.41 3.59
CA GLY A 52 8.48 -1.57 2.52
C GLY A 52 8.15 -2.59 1.44
N GLN A 53 7.10 -3.42 1.63
CA GLN A 53 6.79 -4.57 0.77
C GLN A 53 5.29 -4.63 0.44
N ALA A 54 4.80 -3.66 -0.34
CA ALA A 54 3.37 -3.54 -0.64
C ALA A 54 2.99 -3.82 -2.11
N TYR A 55 3.78 -4.64 -2.83
CA TYR A 55 3.44 -5.04 -4.19
C TYR A 55 2.25 -6.01 -4.21
N HIS A 56 1.11 -5.54 -4.75
CA HIS A 56 -0.13 -6.31 -4.93
C HIS A 56 -0.67 -6.96 -3.64
N SER A 57 -0.27 -6.46 -2.47
CA SER A 57 -0.66 -7.01 -1.18
C SER A 57 -0.19 -6.11 -0.05
N THR A 58 -0.79 -6.27 1.12
CA THR A 58 -0.19 -5.80 2.39
C THR A 58 0.24 -7.01 3.22
N ALA A 59 1.48 -6.98 3.73
CA ALA A 59 2.07 -8.08 4.51
C ALA A 59 1.27 -8.39 5.80
N PRO A 60 1.20 -9.65 6.27
CA PRO A 60 0.53 -9.96 7.53
C PRO A 60 1.25 -9.32 8.72
N VAL A 61 0.50 -9.04 9.79
CA VAL A 61 1.04 -8.56 11.07
C VAL A 61 0.55 -9.53 12.15
N ALA A 62 1.42 -10.46 12.52
CA ALA A 62 1.06 -11.60 13.37
C ALA A 62 0.75 -11.17 14.80
N SER A 63 1.45 -10.15 15.32
CA SER A 63 1.22 -9.59 16.66
C SER A 63 -0.20 -9.08 16.91
N VAL A 64 -0.94 -8.75 15.85
CA VAL A 64 -2.34 -8.30 15.93
C VAL A 64 -3.28 -9.15 15.07
N ASN A 65 -2.84 -10.31 14.58
CA ASN A 65 -3.59 -11.21 13.70
C ASN A 65 -4.15 -10.56 12.43
N LYS A 66 -3.47 -9.54 11.90
CA LYS A 66 -3.82 -8.95 10.62
C LYS A 66 -3.44 -9.92 9.49
N PRO A 67 -4.37 -10.36 8.62
CA PRO A 67 -4.06 -11.26 7.53
C PRO A 67 -3.24 -10.57 6.42
N VAL A 68 -2.69 -11.38 5.53
CA VAL A 68 -2.19 -10.89 4.24
C VAL A 68 -3.38 -10.48 3.36
N THR A 69 -3.30 -9.34 2.68
CA THR A 69 -4.30 -8.96 1.68
C THR A 69 -3.82 -9.28 0.27
N LYS A 70 -4.72 -9.15 -0.70
CA LYS A 70 -4.39 -9.16 -2.11
C LYS A 70 -4.96 -7.94 -2.77
N ASP A 71 -4.14 -7.28 -3.56
CA ASP A 71 -4.51 -6.13 -4.36
C ASP A 71 -4.16 -6.43 -5.83
N GLU A 72 -4.89 -5.82 -6.76
CA GLU A 72 -4.62 -6.00 -8.19
C GLU A 72 -4.87 -4.71 -8.95
N ASN A 73 -4.21 -4.56 -10.10
CA ASN A 73 -4.50 -3.50 -11.04
C ASN A 73 -5.98 -3.39 -11.35
N GLY A 74 -6.40 -2.15 -11.63
CA GLY A 74 -7.42 -1.95 -12.64
C GLY A 74 -8.19 -0.65 -12.50
N PRO A 75 -8.26 0.12 -13.59
CA PRO A 75 -9.40 1.02 -13.87
C PRO A 75 -10.47 0.39 -14.76
N GLN A 76 -10.17 -0.74 -15.42
CA GLN A 76 -11.07 -1.44 -16.35
C GLN A 76 -11.37 -2.89 -15.93
N GLY A 77 -11.31 -3.15 -14.62
CA GLY A 77 -11.40 -4.50 -14.05
C GLY A 77 -10.04 -5.06 -13.67
N ILE A 78 -10.05 -6.14 -12.88
CA ILE A 78 -8.83 -6.80 -12.38
C ILE A 78 -8.04 -7.45 -13.51
N THR A 79 -6.71 -7.43 -13.43
CA THR A 79 -5.85 -8.14 -14.39
C THR A 79 -5.64 -9.59 -13.94
N ALA A 80 -6.49 -10.51 -14.38
CA ALA A 80 -6.47 -11.91 -13.91
C ALA A 80 -5.13 -12.65 -14.10
N THR A 81 -4.39 -12.35 -15.17
CA THR A 81 -3.17 -13.09 -15.53
C THR A 81 -1.99 -12.82 -14.61
N LEU A 82 -1.91 -11.62 -14.01
CA LEU A 82 -0.81 -11.23 -13.11
C LEU A 82 -0.85 -11.97 -11.77
N THR A 83 -2.00 -12.57 -11.45
CA THR A 83 -2.26 -13.24 -10.18
C THR A 83 -2.62 -14.72 -10.33
N GLY A 84 -2.34 -15.30 -11.50
CA GLY A 84 -2.50 -16.72 -11.77
C GLY A 84 -3.92 -17.15 -12.17
N GLY A 85 -4.80 -16.22 -12.49
CA GLY A 85 -6.09 -16.48 -13.12
C GLY A 85 -6.01 -16.55 -14.64
N SER A 86 -7.03 -17.15 -15.28
CA SER A 86 -7.09 -17.30 -16.74
C SER A 86 -7.88 -16.19 -17.45
N SER A 87 -8.84 -15.55 -16.79
CA SER A 87 -9.71 -14.51 -17.36
C SER A 87 -10.40 -13.69 -16.26
N SER A 88 -10.72 -12.45 -16.56
CA SER A 88 -11.55 -11.52 -15.78
C SER A 88 -12.39 -10.68 -16.73
N THR A 89 -13.43 -10.03 -16.21
CA THR A 89 -14.25 -9.10 -16.98
C THR A 89 -13.46 -7.85 -17.33
N SER A 90 -13.43 -7.48 -18.61
CA SER A 90 -12.92 -6.19 -19.07
C SER A 90 -14.07 -5.19 -19.19
N TYR A 91 -13.99 -4.10 -18.45
CA TYR A 91 -14.96 -3.02 -18.47
C TYR A 91 -14.55 -1.93 -19.47
N THR A 92 -15.53 -1.15 -19.91
CA THR A 92 -15.27 0.03 -20.76
C THR A 92 -14.36 1.03 -20.05
N SER A 93 -13.63 1.82 -20.82
CA SER A 93 -12.69 2.83 -20.34
C SER A 93 -13.40 3.96 -19.58
N ALA A 94 -12.70 4.65 -18.66
CA ALA A 94 -13.30 5.60 -17.72
C ALA A 94 -13.88 6.83 -18.44
N ASP A 95 -13.24 7.26 -19.53
CA ASP A 95 -13.69 8.34 -20.41
C ASP A 95 -15.06 8.02 -21.05
N LEU A 96 -15.26 6.78 -21.49
CA LEU A 96 -16.54 6.31 -22.01
C LEU A 96 -17.60 6.19 -20.90
N ARG A 97 -17.21 5.82 -19.67
CA ARG A 97 -18.12 5.83 -18.51
C ARG A 97 -18.56 7.27 -18.19
N ALA A 98 -17.63 8.21 -18.14
CA ALA A 98 -17.94 9.63 -17.94
C ALA A 98 -18.85 10.19 -19.02
N ALA A 99 -18.63 9.81 -20.29
CA ALA A 99 -19.45 10.25 -21.42
C ALA A 99 -20.92 9.79 -21.37
N THR A 100 -21.27 8.86 -20.46
CA THR A 100 -22.68 8.49 -20.22
C THR A 100 -23.43 9.56 -19.42
N PHE A 101 -22.73 10.38 -18.63
CA PHE A 101 -23.33 11.28 -17.63
C PHE A 101 -24.36 10.57 -16.73
N ASP A 102 -24.13 9.28 -16.44
CA ASP A 102 -25.03 8.43 -15.68
C ASP A 102 -24.30 7.84 -14.46
N ASP A 103 -24.60 8.43 -13.30
CA ASP A 103 -24.09 8.01 -12.00
C ASP A 103 -24.50 6.57 -11.65
N ALA A 104 -25.72 6.16 -12.01
CA ALA A 104 -26.25 4.85 -11.69
C ALA A 104 -25.54 3.75 -12.48
N ILE A 105 -25.22 4.00 -13.75
CA ILE A 105 -24.41 3.09 -14.57
C ILE A 105 -22.99 2.99 -13.99
N THR A 106 -22.38 4.12 -13.61
CA THR A 106 -21.02 4.15 -13.08
C THR A 106 -20.92 3.38 -11.74
N PHE A 107 -21.89 3.59 -10.84
CA PHE A 107 -22.03 2.81 -9.61
C PHE A 107 -22.23 1.31 -9.89
N ALA A 108 -23.09 0.96 -10.85
CA ALA A 108 -23.34 -0.43 -11.20
C ALA A 108 -22.09 -1.14 -11.74
N VAL A 109 -21.29 -0.45 -12.57
CA VAL A 109 -19.98 -0.94 -13.03
C VAL A 109 -19.03 -1.14 -11.85
N GLY A 110 -18.87 -0.15 -10.97
CA GLY A 110 -18.04 -0.28 -9.77
C GLY A 110 -18.46 -1.45 -8.89
N LYS A 111 -19.77 -1.63 -8.66
CA LYS A 111 -20.32 -2.77 -7.93
C LYS A 111 -20.04 -4.11 -8.59
N SER A 112 -20.04 -4.15 -9.92
CA SER A 112 -19.68 -5.34 -10.70
C SER A 112 -18.20 -5.67 -10.53
N MET A 113 -17.31 -4.68 -10.66
CA MET A 113 -15.88 -4.82 -10.39
C MET A 113 -15.61 -5.32 -8.97
N GLY A 114 -16.33 -4.79 -7.97
CA GLY A 114 -16.25 -5.27 -6.59
C GLY A 114 -16.64 -6.75 -6.44
N ASN A 115 -17.66 -7.24 -7.16
CA ASN A 115 -17.99 -8.67 -7.15
C ASN A 115 -16.90 -9.51 -7.83
N ASP A 116 -16.34 -9.03 -8.94
CA ASP A 116 -15.24 -9.73 -9.64
C ASP A 116 -14.01 -9.89 -8.73
N CYS A 117 -13.69 -8.86 -7.95
CA CYS A 117 -12.64 -8.93 -6.91
C CYS A 117 -12.91 -10.05 -5.89
N LEU A 118 -14.16 -10.21 -5.44
CA LEU A 118 -14.53 -11.26 -4.48
C LEU A 118 -14.52 -12.67 -5.10
N LEU A 119 -14.87 -12.78 -6.38
CA LEU A 119 -15.05 -14.07 -7.08
C LEU A 119 -13.77 -14.57 -7.76
N ALA A 120 -12.69 -13.79 -7.75
CA ALA A 120 -11.47 -14.13 -8.47
C ALA A 120 -10.83 -15.45 -7.99
N ASN A 121 -10.93 -16.49 -8.84
CA ASN A 121 -10.21 -17.77 -8.85
C ASN A 121 -9.63 -18.24 -7.50
N GLY A 122 -10.49 -18.34 -6.48
CA GLY A 122 -10.20 -18.98 -5.21
C GLY A 122 -9.58 -18.11 -4.11
N LYS A 123 -9.28 -16.83 -4.35
CA LYS A 123 -8.87 -15.87 -3.30
C LYS A 123 -9.33 -14.45 -3.64
N ALA A 124 -10.17 -13.87 -2.78
CA ALA A 124 -10.67 -12.51 -2.95
C ALA A 124 -9.55 -11.46 -2.98
N TYR A 125 -9.71 -10.43 -3.81
CA TYR A 125 -8.95 -9.18 -3.73
C TYR A 125 -9.62 -8.22 -2.75
N SER A 126 -8.81 -7.67 -1.86
CA SER A 126 -9.23 -6.66 -0.89
C SER A 126 -8.99 -5.25 -1.42
N GLY A 127 -8.01 -5.06 -2.31
CA GLY A 127 -7.72 -3.78 -2.95
C GLY A 127 -7.75 -3.82 -4.47
N ILE A 128 -8.06 -2.68 -5.10
CA ILE A 128 -7.92 -2.47 -6.54
C ILE A 128 -7.15 -1.19 -6.86
N TYR A 129 -6.14 -1.26 -7.73
CA TYR A 129 -5.35 -0.10 -8.15
C TYR A 129 -6.10 0.71 -9.20
N GLY A 130 -7.07 1.47 -8.72
CA GLY A 130 -7.94 2.38 -9.45
C GLY A 130 -9.09 2.83 -8.55
N PRO A 131 -9.99 3.68 -9.05
CA PRO A 131 -10.03 4.20 -10.43
C PRO A 131 -8.91 5.20 -10.76
N GLY A 132 -8.69 5.44 -12.05
CA GLY A 132 -7.83 6.52 -12.54
C GLY A 132 -8.61 7.84 -12.64
N VAL A 133 -8.14 8.91 -12.02
CA VAL A 133 -8.90 10.17 -11.89
C VAL A 133 -8.05 11.43 -12.17
N ASN A 134 -6.92 11.27 -12.87
CA ASN A 134 -6.17 12.43 -13.36
C ASN A 134 -6.99 13.21 -14.41
N ILE A 135 -6.77 14.52 -14.51
CA ILE A 135 -7.49 15.39 -15.45
C ILE A 135 -6.96 15.22 -16.87
N HIS A 136 -7.85 15.21 -17.87
CA HIS A 136 -7.49 15.31 -19.29
C HIS A 136 -6.98 16.70 -19.65
N ARG A 137 -5.81 17.09 -19.12
CA ARG A 137 -5.20 18.41 -19.38
C ARG A 137 -4.88 18.61 -20.87
N THR A 138 -4.57 17.54 -21.57
CA THR A 138 -4.20 17.53 -22.99
C THR A 138 -4.75 16.28 -23.66
N PRO A 139 -5.23 16.35 -24.92
CA PRO A 139 -5.71 15.17 -25.65
C PRO A 139 -4.60 14.17 -25.98
N TYR A 140 -3.33 14.55 -25.78
CA TYR A 140 -2.16 13.73 -26.14
C TYR A 140 -1.61 12.88 -24.99
N SER A 141 -2.23 12.92 -23.80
CA SER A 141 -1.83 12.02 -22.72
C SER A 141 -2.17 10.58 -23.08
N GLY A 142 -1.19 9.68 -23.00
CA GLY A 142 -1.35 8.27 -23.37
C GLY A 142 -2.30 7.48 -22.47
N ARG A 143 -2.72 8.06 -21.33
CA ARG A 143 -3.59 7.41 -20.33
C ARG A 143 -4.96 8.08 -20.16
N ASN A 144 -5.34 9.01 -21.02
CA ASN A 144 -6.68 9.61 -20.97
C ASN A 144 -7.80 8.56 -21.00
N PHE A 145 -7.62 7.43 -21.70
CA PHE A 145 -8.64 6.38 -21.74
C PHE A 145 -9.02 5.86 -20.32
N GLU A 146 -8.07 5.78 -19.39
CA GLU A 146 -8.33 5.29 -18.02
C GLU A 146 -8.67 6.39 -17.02
N TYR A 147 -8.86 7.63 -17.51
CA TYR A 147 -9.30 8.79 -16.75
C TYR A 147 -10.67 9.27 -17.28
N TYR A 148 -11.37 10.11 -16.51
CA TYR A 148 -12.78 10.43 -16.78
C TYR A 148 -12.98 11.63 -17.71
N SER A 149 -12.46 12.81 -17.35
CA SER A 149 -12.78 14.06 -18.06
C SER A 149 -11.68 15.12 -17.92
N GLU A 150 -11.79 16.19 -18.71
CA GLU A 150 -11.05 17.44 -18.51
C GLU A 150 -11.66 18.31 -17.39
N ASP A 151 -12.93 18.04 -17.04
CA ASP A 151 -13.64 18.74 -15.98
C ASP A 151 -13.49 18.02 -14.62
N PRO A 152 -13.13 18.74 -13.55
CA PRO A 152 -12.90 18.16 -12.23
C PRO A 152 -14.16 17.65 -11.54
N PHE A 153 -15.31 18.30 -11.76
CA PHE A 153 -16.57 17.88 -11.18
C PHE A 153 -17.06 16.57 -11.81
N ILE A 154 -17.07 16.49 -13.15
CA ILE A 154 -17.41 15.25 -13.88
C ILE A 154 -16.46 14.12 -13.46
N SER A 155 -15.15 14.40 -13.42
CA SER A 155 -14.16 13.37 -13.05
C SER A 155 -14.34 12.88 -11.62
N GLY A 156 -14.49 13.79 -10.67
CA GLY A 156 -14.62 13.45 -9.27
C GLY A 156 -15.93 12.76 -8.93
N MET A 157 -17.06 13.22 -9.46
CA MET A 157 -18.37 12.60 -9.19
C MET A 157 -18.50 11.22 -9.84
N ALA A 158 -18.05 11.05 -11.09
CA ALA A 158 -18.03 9.74 -11.71
C ALA A 158 -17.13 8.76 -10.94
N CYS A 159 -15.94 9.22 -10.54
CA CYS A 159 -15.04 8.43 -9.69
C CYS A 159 -15.71 8.07 -8.35
N ALA A 160 -16.39 9.02 -7.69
CA ALA A 160 -17.08 8.77 -6.42
C ALA A 160 -18.14 7.67 -6.54
N GLN A 161 -18.92 7.64 -7.63
CA GLN A 161 -19.90 6.58 -7.88
C GLN A 161 -19.24 5.21 -8.10
N GLU A 162 -18.16 5.16 -8.88
CA GLU A 162 -17.43 3.91 -9.11
C GLU A 162 -16.80 3.40 -7.82
N VAL A 163 -16.17 4.28 -7.03
CA VAL A 163 -15.61 3.98 -5.72
C VAL A 163 -16.68 3.46 -4.77
N ALA A 164 -17.82 4.15 -4.65
CA ALA A 164 -18.94 3.70 -3.82
C ALA A 164 -19.43 2.29 -4.24
N GLY A 165 -19.50 2.03 -5.55
CA GLY A 165 -19.84 0.73 -6.09
C GLY A 165 -18.86 -0.36 -5.65
N ILE A 166 -17.55 -0.13 -5.82
CA ILE A 166 -16.48 -1.08 -5.45
C ILE A 166 -16.48 -1.32 -3.93
N GLN A 167 -16.48 -0.24 -3.14
CA GLN A 167 -16.43 -0.31 -1.68
C GLN A 167 -17.69 -0.93 -1.06
N SER A 168 -18.84 -0.90 -1.75
CA SER A 168 -20.04 -1.65 -1.32
C SER A 168 -19.84 -3.17 -1.21
N LYS A 169 -18.73 -3.68 -1.75
CA LYS A 169 -18.30 -5.09 -1.69
C LYS A 169 -17.14 -5.33 -0.72
N GLY A 170 -16.81 -4.34 0.10
CA GLY A 170 -15.69 -4.38 1.04
C GLY A 170 -14.32 -4.37 0.35
N VAL A 171 -14.25 -4.01 -0.93
CA VAL A 171 -12.98 -3.86 -1.66
C VAL A 171 -12.57 -2.39 -1.54
N TYR A 172 -11.41 -2.09 -0.98
CA TYR A 172 -10.88 -0.72 -0.98
C TYR A 172 -10.26 -0.37 -2.33
N VAL A 173 -10.30 0.92 -2.67
CA VAL A 173 -9.74 1.48 -3.91
C VAL A 173 -8.40 2.15 -3.63
N TYR A 174 -7.51 2.19 -4.62
CA TYR A 174 -6.38 3.12 -4.64
C TYR A 174 -6.57 4.09 -5.78
N MET A 175 -7.27 5.19 -5.51
CA MET A 175 -7.50 6.22 -6.52
C MET A 175 -6.17 6.79 -6.98
N LYS A 176 -6.01 6.94 -8.29
CA LYS A 176 -4.69 7.20 -8.86
C LYS A 176 -4.71 8.16 -10.05
N HIS A 177 -3.62 8.87 -10.32
CA HIS A 177 -2.35 8.91 -9.57
C HIS A 177 -2.30 10.24 -8.84
N PHE A 178 -2.20 10.20 -7.52
CA PHE A 178 -2.24 11.36 -6.65
C PHE A 178 -0.85 12.03 -6.57
N ALA A 179 -0.56 13.11 -7.29
CA ALA A 179 -1.46 13.91 -8.12
C ALA A 179 -0.73 14.50 -9.36
N LEU A 180 -1.50 15.14 -10.25
CA LEU A 180 -0.99 15.84 -11.44
C LEU A 180 -0.19 14.97 -12.42
N ASN A 181 -0.58 13.70 -12.59
CA ASN A 181 0.03 12.80 -13.56
C ASN A 181 -0.71 12.81 -14.91
N ASP A 182 -0.75 13.98 -15.56
CA ASP A 182 -1.50 14.19 -16.81
C ASP A 182 -0.63 14.04 -18.08
N GLN A 183 0.63 13.63 -17.94
CA GLN A 183 1.56 13.40 -19.05
C GLN A 183 2.41 12.15 -18.84
N GLU A 184 2.45 11.28 -19.85
CA GLU A 184 3.21 10.03 -19.81
C GLU A 184 4.70 10.20 -20.11
N THR A 185 5.04 11.09 -21.04
CA THR A 185 6.43 11.35 -21.40
C THR A 185 7.21 11.87 -20.19
N ALA A 186 8.24 11.12 -19.80
CA ALA A 186 9.08 11.41 -18.64
C ALA A 186 8.32 11.47 -17.30
N ARG A 187 7.13 10.84 -17.20
CA ARG A 187 6.34 10.77 -15.95
C ARG A 187 7.16 10.30 -14.74
N ASP A 188 8.20 9.53 -15.02
CA ASP A 188 9.20 9.08 -14.07
C ASP A 188 10.09 10.23 -13.55
N GLY A 189 9.48 11.16 -12.83
CA GLY A 189 10.15 12.27 -12.15
C GLY A 189 10.10 13.62 -12.87
N ILE A 190 9.30 13.79 -13.94
CA ILE A 190 9.05 15.13 -14.51
C ILE A 190 8.59 16.12 -13.44
N SER A 191 9.08 17.36 -13.52
CA SER A 191 8.64 18.47 -12.68
C SER A 191 7.42 19.17 -13.27
N VAL A 192 6.28 19.04 -12.60
CA VAL A 192 5.04 19.73 -12.94
C VAL A 192 4.96 21.04 -12.15
N TRP A 193 4.85 22.17 -12.85
CA TRP A 193 4.73 23.48 -12.24
C TRP A 193 3.30 23.98 -12.41
N THR A 194 2.65 24.32 -11.29
CA THR A 194 1.30 24.87 -11.26
C THR A 194 1.19 25.89 -10.12
N ASN A 195 0.15 26.72 -10.14
CA ASN A 195 -0.21 27.53 -8.98
C ASN A 195 -1.21 26.77 -8.09
N GLU A 196 -1.37 27.23 -6.85
CA GLU A 196 -2.25 26.58 -5.88
C GLU A 196 -3.71 26.58 -6.34
N GLN A 197 -4.16 27.67 -6.98
CA GLN A 197 -5.53 27.77 -7.48
C GLN A 197 -5.86 26.65 -8.47
N ALA A 198 -5.06 26.50 -9.53
CA ALA A 198 -5.27 25.44 -10.52
C ALA A 198 -5.07 24.05 -9.90
N ALA A 199 -4.10 23.89 -8.98
CA ALA A 199 -3.95 22.63 -8.25
C ALA A 199 -5.25 22.25 -7.54
N ARG A 200 -5.82 23.16 -6.74
CA ARG A 200 -7.01 22.92 -5.93
C ARG A 200 -8.29 22.81 -6.76
N GLU A 201 -8.54 23.77 -7.65
CA GLU A 201 -9.81 23.89 -8.40
C GLU A 201 -9.89 22.95 -9.61
N ILE A 202 -8.80 22.31 -10.04
CA ILE A 202 -8.79 21.43 -11.22
C ILE A 202 -8.25 20.04 -10.87
N TYR A 203 -6.97 19.92 -10.50
CA TYR A 203 -6.33 18.61 -10.42
C TYR A 203 -6.71 17.83 -9.16
N LEU A 204 -6.78 18.52 -8.03
CA LEU A 204 -6.99 17.93 -6.71
C LEU A 204 -8.47 17.73 -6.41
N GLN A 205 -9.35 18.62 -6.90
CA GLN A 205 -10.79 18.51 -6.69
C GLN A 205 -11.37 17.17 -7.20
N ALA A 206 -10.80 16.60 -8.27
CA ALA A 206 -11.22 15.29 -8.78
C ALA A 206 -10.94 14.13 -7.79
N PHE A 207 -9.96 14.28 -6.88
CA PHE A 207 -9.69 13.33 -5.80
C PHE A 207 -10.48 13.67 -4.52
N GLU A 208 -10.79 14.95 -4.29
CA GLU A 208 -11.56 15.40 -3.13
C GLU A 208 -12.97 14.79 -3.11
N TYR A 209 -13.69 14.84 -4.24
CA TYR A 209 -15.07 14.34 -4.32
C TYR A 209 -15.21 12.87 -3.89
N PRO A 210 -14.45 11.89 -4.43
CA PRO A 210 -14.55 10.52 -3.95
C PRO A 210 -14.22 10.33 -2.47
N ILE A 211 -13.30 11.13 -1.91
CA ILE A 211 -12.94 11.05 -0.48
C ILE A 211 -14.12 11.50 0.37
N GLN A 212 -14.74 12.62 0.03
CA GLN A 212 -15.83 13.22 0.82
C GLN A 212 -17.19 12.57 0.58
N GLU A 213 -17.48 12.16 -0.67
CA GLU A 213 -18.81 11.66 -1.07
C GLU A 213 -18.92 10.14 -1.02
N ALA A 214 -17.80 9.42 -1.11
CA ALA A 214 -17.77 7.95 -1.17
C ALA A 214 -16.86 7.29 -0.12
N ASP A 215 -16.33 8.07 0.83
CA ASP A 215 -15.38 7.61 1.85
C ASP A 215 -14.22 6.80 1.23
N ALA A 216 -13.65 7.28 0.11
CA ALA A 216 -12.56 6.59 -0.56
C ALA A 216 -11.37 6.41 0.39
N MET A 217 -11.01 5.14 0.63
CA MET A 217 -10.07 4.81 1.71
C MET A 217 -8.61 5.10 1.36
N CYS A 218 -8.18 4.86 0.12
CA CYS A 218 -6.78 4.92 -0.24
C CYS A 218 -6.52 5.67 -1.56
N VAL A 219 -5.29 6.14 -1.70
CA VAL A 219 -4.75 6.72 -2.93
C VAL A 219 -3.45 6.03 -3.33
N MET A 220 -3.14 6.06 -4.61
CA MET A 220 -1.81 5.72 -5.13
C MET A 220 -1.12 6.99 -5.60
N THR A 221 0.05 7.32 -5.01
CA THR A 221 0.76 8.56 -5.32
C THR A 221 1.39 8.49 -6.71
N SER A 222 1.55 9.62 -7.40
CA SER A 222 2.16 9.65 -8.73
C SER A 222 3.69 9.57 -8.73
N PHE A 223 4.25 9.25 -9.90
CA PHE A 223 5.70 9.30 -10.17
C PHE A 223 6.26 10.72 -10.24
N ASN A 224 5.48 11.67 -10.76
CA ASN A 224 5.96 13.01 -11.06
C ASN A 224 6.29 13.82 -9.78
N ARG A 225 6.94 14.96 -10.01
CA ARG A 225 7.17 15.98 -9.00
C ARG A 225 6.16 17.11 -9.14
N ILE A 226 5.81 17.75 -8.02
CA ILE A 226 5.13 19.03 -7.96
C ILE A 226 6.21 20.07 -7.62
N GLY A 227 6.56 20.89 -8.61
CA GLY A 227 7.79 21.67 -8.59
C GLY A 227 9.01 20.74 -8.48
N CYS A 228 9.74 20.85 -7.37
CA CYS A 228 10.96 20.07 -7.11
C CYS A 228 10.73 18.84 -6.21
N ILE A 229 9.54 18.67 -5.65
CA ILE A 229 9.25 17.65 -4.64
C ILE A 229 8.47 16.52 -5.31
N TRP A 230 8.89 15.26 -5.12
CA TRP A 230 8.12 14.10 -5.57
C TRP A 230 6.74 14.11 -4.90
N ALA A 231 5.66 13.82 -5.66
CA ALA A 231 4.29 13.88 -5.15
C ALA A 231 4.10 13.02 -3.88
N GLY A 232 4.65 11.80 -3.85
CA GLY A 232 4.59 10.94 -2.68
C GLY A 232 5.51 11.34 -1.51
N GLY A 233 6.32 12.39 -1.70
CA GLY A 233 7.20 12.98 -0.69
C GLY A 233 6.83 14.42 -0.33
N ASP A 234 5.64 14.90 -0.73
CA ASP A 234 5.14 16.23 -0.44
C ASP A 234 4.19 16.22 0.76
N ARG A 235 4.62 16.82 1.88
CA ARG A 235 3.84 16.90 3.12
C ARG A 235 2.59 17.76 2.99
N ASN A 236 2.63 18.80 2.15
CA ASN A 236 1.43 19.62 1.92
C ASN A 236 0.36 18.80 1.22
N LEU A 237 0.77 17.94 0.28
CA LEU A 237 -0.15 17.07 -0.44
C LEU A 237 -0.68 15.93 0.45
N LEU A 238 0.21 15.11 1.02
CA LEU A 238 -0.18 13.87 1.70
C LEU A 238 -0.67 14.04 3.14
N THR A 239 -0.19 15.06 3.86
CA THR A 239 -0.63 15.32 5.23
C THR A 239 -1.64 16.46 5.28
N ASN A 240 -1.28 17.65 4.79
CA ASN A 240 -2.11 18.82 5.02
C ASN A 240 -3.42 18.75 4.22
N ILE A 241 -3.36 18.52 2.92
CA ILE A 241 -4.55 18.45 2.06
C ILE A 241 -5.27 17.11 2.25
N LEU A 242 -4.62 16.00 1.90
CA LEU A 242 -5.25 14.68 1.84
C LEU A 242 -5.89 14.24 3.18
N ARG A 243 -5.25 14.59 4.30
CA ARG A 243 -5.68 14.16 5.64
C ARG A 243 -6.23 15.32 6.47
N GLY A 244 -5.52 16.44 6.51
CA GLY A 244 -5.90 17.61 7.31
C GLY A 244 -7.16 18.30 6.79
N GLU A 245 -7.28 18.47 5.48
CA GLU A 245 -8.42 19.14 4.87
C GLU A 245 -9.53 18.15 4.46
N TRP A 246 -9.17 17.06 3.79
CA TRP A 246 -10.16 16.11 3.24
C TRP A 246 -10.50 14.93 4.16
N GLY A 247 -9.69 14.67 5.19
CA GLY A 247 -9.99 13.63 6.17
C GLY A 247 -9.85 12.19 5.68
N MET A 248 -9.06 11.90 4.64
CA MET A 248 -8.87 10.53 4.16
C MET A 248 -8.29 9.64 5.28
N LYS A 249 -9.01 8.56 5.61
CA LYS A 249 -8.72 7.71 6.78
C LYS A 249 -7.76 6.55 6.50
N GLY A 250 -7.80 5.99 5.30
CA GLY A 250 -6.91 4.89 4.93
C GLY A 250 -5.54 5.37 4.49
N PHE A 251 -4.90 4.63 3.59
CA PHE A 251 -3.45 4.77 3.35
C PHE A 251 -3.07 5.19 1.93
N ALA A 252 -1.92 5.83 1.81
CA ALA A 252 -1.31 6.23 0.56
C ALA A 252 -0.21 5.22 0.18
N LEU A 253 -0.44 4.51 -0.93
CA LEU A 253 0.51 3.59 -1.55
C LEU A 253 1.30 4.35 -2.62
N THR A 254 2.58 4.06 -2.82
CA THR A 254 3.31 4.64 -3.95
C THR A 254 2.85 4.04 -5.29
N ASP A 255 3.04 4.74 -6.41
CA ASP A 255 3.17 4.03 -7.70
C ASP A 255 4.37 3.06 -7.65
N PHE A 256 4.53 2.23 -8.68
CA PHE A 256 5.50 1.14 -8.72
C PHE A 256 6.96 1.62 -8.55
N SER A 257 7.46 1.54 -7.32
CA SER A 257 8.65 2.25 -6.85
C SER A 257 9.96 1.52 -7.12
N ASN A 258 9.96 0.41 -7.86
CA ASN A 258 11.13 -0.46 -8.06
C ASN A 258 12.33 0.26 -8.68
N ASN A 259 12.12 1.03 -9.74
CA ASN A 259 13.22 1.56 -10.55
C ASN A 259 13.66 2.97 -10.11
N ASN A 260 13.00 3.52 -9.09
CA ASN A 260 13.10 4.94 -8.77
C ASN A 260 13.76 5.14 -7.41
N SER A 261 14.96 5.72 -7.41
CA SER A 261 15.66 6.09 -6.17
C SER A 261 15.11 7.36 -5.54
N TYR A 262 14.41 8.20 -6.31
CA TYR A 262 13.87 9.47 -5.82
C TYR A 262 12.54 9.33 -5.06
N MET A 263 11.88 8.16 -5.15
CA MET A 263 10.66 7.86 -4.38
C MET A 263 11.04 7.39 -2.96
N ASP A 264 11.82 8.23 -2.28
CA ASP A 264 12.53 7.88 -1.05
C ASP A 264 11.57 7.51 0.11
N VAL A 265 11.87 6.40 0.79
CA VAL A 265 11.01 5.86 1.85
C VAL A 265 10.96 6.75 3.09
N VAL A 266 12.08 7.38 3.44
CA VAL A 266 12.16 8.25 4.63
C VAL A 266 11.39 9.54 4.37
N GLN A 267 11.63 10.17 3.23
CA GLN A 267 10.89 11.37 2.81
C GLN A 267 9.38 11.11 2.75
N GLY A 268 8.96 10.02 2.08
CA GLY A 268 7.54 9.71 1.92
C GLY A 268 6.84 9.45 3.25
N LEU A 269 7.46 8.69 4.16
CA LEU A 269 6.89 8.43 5.49
C LEU A 269 6.69 9.72 6.28
N LEU A 270 7.71 10.59 6.28
CA LEU A 270 7.64 11.89 6.96
C LEU A 270 6.65 12.86 6.28
N ALA A 271 6.36 12.67 5.00
CA ALA A 271 5.32 13.40 4.28
C ALA A 271 3.90 12.88 4.55
N GLY A 272 3.76 11.65 5.05
CA GLY A 272 2.48 11.00 5.36
C GLY A 272 2.07 9.88 4.40
N GLY A 273 3.00 9.40 3.56
CA GLY A 273 2.86 8.16 2.79
C GLY A 273 3.01 6.94 3.69
N ASP A 274 2.44 5.80 3.27
CA ASP A 274 2.22 4.69 4.19
C ASP A 274 2.80 3.35 3.70
N ALA A 275 2.84 3.13 2.38
CA ALA A 275 3.28 1.86 1.80
C ALA A 275 3.99 2.07 0.45
N TRP A 276 5.00 1.26 0.17
CA TRP A 276 5.75 1.28 -1.09
C TRP A 276 5.38 0.08 -1.95
N ASP A 277 4.76 0.35 -3.09
CA ASP A 277 4.54 -0.65 -4.12
C ASP A 277 5.89 -1.05 -4.71
N CYS A 278 6.46 -2.13 -4.20
CA CYS A 278 7.80 -2.60 -4.52
C CYS A 278 7.85 -4.12 -4.42
N ASN A 279 8.31 -4.77 -5.49
CA ASN A 279 8.46 -6.23 -5.51
C ASN A 279 9.84 -6.71 -5.03
N ASP A 280 10.76 -5.77 -4.73
CA ASP A 280 12.08 -6.06 -4.16
C ASP A 280 12.09 -5.73 -2.66
N ALA A 281 11.96 -6.78 -1.85
CA ALA A 281 12.03 -6.70 -0.40
C ALA A 281 13.32 -6.04 0.12
N ASN A 282 14.41 -6.08 -0.65
CA ASN A 282 15.71 -5.54 -0.25
C ASN A 282 15.88 -4.05 -0.59
N LYS A 283 14.89 -3.41 -1.21
CA LYS A 283 15.01 -2.00 -1.56
C LYS A 283 14.75 -1.09 -0.36
N TRP A 284 13.54 -1.13 0.18
CA TRP A 284 13.10 -0.18 1.22
C TRP A 284 13.29 -0.73 2.64
N THR A 285 13.11 -2.03 2.85
CA THR A 285 13.24 -2.69 4.16
C THR A 285 14.60 -2.43 4.84
N PRO A 286 15.76 -2.51 4.15
CA PRO A 286 17.04 -2.23 4.79
C PRO A 286 17.18 -0.77 5.26
N ILE A 287 16.73 0.19 4.46
CA ILE A 287 16.76 1.62 4.83
C ILE A 287 15.92 1.87 6.08
N LEU A 288 14.75 1.25 6.18
CA LEU A 288 13.91 1.32 7.38
C LEU A 288 14.62 0.71 8.59
N ASN A 289 15.21 -0.48 8.45
CA ASN A 289 15.94 -1.15 9.52
C ASN A 289 17.17 -0.37 10.02
N GLU A 290 17.89 0.30 9.12
CA GLU A 290 19.01 1.20 9.47
C GLU A 290 18.54 2.38 10.33
N ASN A 291 17.28 2.78 10.22
CA ASN A 291 16.68 3.89 10.94
C ASN A 291 15.79 3.45 12.12
N LYS A 292 15.94 2.22 12.64
CA LYS A 292 15.14 1.69 13.76
C LYS A 292 15.18 2.53 15.05
N ASP A 293 16.23 3.31 15.24
CA ASP A 293 16.45 4.15 16.42
C ASP A 293 16.07 5.63 16.16
N ASN A 294 15.49 5.93 14.98
CA ASN A 294 15.05 7.27 14.58
C ASN A 294 13.58 7.49 14.99
N ALA A 295 13.35 8.04 16.19
CA ALA A 295 12.01 8.19 16.76
C ALA A 295 10.98 8.88 15.84
N PRO A 296 11.27 10.01 15.18
CA PRO A 296 10.34 10.60 14.21
C PRO A 296 9.92 9.63 13.09
N LEU A 297 10.88 8.91 12.51
CA LEU A 297 10.58 7.96 11.44
C LEU A 297 9.77 6.76 11.95
N VAL A 298 10.12 6.22 13.12
CA VAL A 298 9.37 5.07 13.69
C VAL A 298 7.94 5.48 14.08
N ASN A 299 7.73 6.71 14.54
CA ASN A 299 6.38 7.23 14.73
C ASN A 299 5.62 7.38 13.40
N ALA A 300 6.28 7.82 12.32
CA ALA A 300 5.66 7.85 10.99
C ALA A 300 5.30 6.44 10.48
N MET A 301 6.17 5.44 10.69
CA MET A 301 5.87 4.03 10.38
C MET A 301 4.69 3.50 11.20
N ARG A 302 4.58 3.91 12.47
CA ARG A 302 3.44 3.54 13.32
C ARG A 302 2.13 4.13 12.83
N GLN A 303 2.13 5.41 12.41
CA GLN A 303 0.96 6.05 11.81
C GLN A 303 0.56 5.38 10.48
N ALA A 304 1.55 5.04 9.65
CA ALA A 304 1.33 4.28 8.42
C ALA A 304 0.69 2.91 8.71
N THR A 305 1.20 2.22 9.72
CA THR A 305 0.67 0.94 10.20
C THR A 305 -0.79 1.10 10.64
N GLN A 306 -1.14 2.12 11.43
CA GLN A 306 -2.52 2.37 11.87
C GLN A 306 -3.47 2.50 10.68
N ARG A 307 -3.11 3.28 9.66
CA ARG A 307 -3.95 3.50 8.48
C ARG A 307 -4.14 2.24 7.65
N ILE A 308 -3.07 1.44 7.50
CA ILE A 308 -3.15 0.15 6.82
C ILE A 308 -4.05 -0.81 7.62
N LEU A 309 -3.86 -0.91 8.93
CA LEU A 309 -4.70 -1.74 9.80
C LEU A 309 -6.16 -1.30 9.77
N TYR A 310 -6.44 0.00 9.83
CA TYR A 310 -7.78 0.57 9.75
C TYR A 310 -8.45 0.25 8.40
N THR A 311 -7.75 0.40 7.28
CA THR A 311 -8.27 0.00 5.97
C THR A 311 -8.59 -1.48 5.93
N VAL A 312 -7.68 -2.34 6.40
CA VAL A 312 -7.88 -3.79 6.36
C VAL A 312 -9.03 -4.21 7.27
N ALA A 313 -9.11 -3.65 8.49
CA ALA A 313 -10.19 -3.88 9.45
C ALA A 313 -11.58 -3.61 8.85
N ASN A 314 -11.69 -2.63 7.96
CA ASN A 314 -12.93 -2.21 7.33
C ASN A 314 -13.09 -2.75 5.89
N SER A 315 -12.44 -3.87 5.57
CA SER A 315 -12.46 -4.49 4.24
C SER A 315 -12.90 -5.95 4.27
N ASN A 316 -13.11 -6.51 3.07
CA ASN A 316 -13.43 -7.92 2.88
C ASN A 316 -12.33 -8.87 3.39
N ALA A 317 -11.11 -8.38 3.63
CA ALA A 317 -10.02 -9.18 4.19
C ALA A 317 -10.35 -9.75 5.57
N MET A 318 -11.26 -9.10 6.30
CA MET A 318 -11.68 -9.52 7.64
C MET A 318 -12.99 -10.34 7.64
N ASN A 319 -13.58 -10.59 6.47
CA ASN A 319 -14.78 -11.42 6.38
C ASN A 319 -14.47 -12.85 6.87
N GLY A 320 -15.16 -13.27 7.94
CA GLY A 320 -14.97 -14.58 8.55
C GLY A 320 -13.78 -14.69 9.51
N VAL A 321 -13.04 -13.60 9.75
CA VAL A 321 -12.01 -13.53 10.80
C VAL A 321 -12.71 -13.27 12.13
N SER A 322 -12.38 -14.04 13.16
CA SER A 322 -12.91 -13.85 14.52
C SER A 322 -11.79 -13.46 15.49
N PRO A 323 -12.12 -12.83 16.64
CA PRO A 323 -11.13 -12.48 17.66
C PRO A 323 -10.28 -13.66 18.16
N ASN A 324 -10.79 -14.89 18.05
CA ASN A 324 -10.12 -16.10 18.49
C ASN A 324 -9.25 -16.76 17.40
N MET A 325 -9.24 -16.21 16.18
CA MET A 325 -8.42 -16.71 15.09
C MET A 325 -6.99 -16.18 15.20
N GLN A 326 -6.00 -17.05 14.95
CA GLN A 326 -4.60 -16.67 14.95
C GLN A 326 -3.99 -16.76 13.55
N VAL A 327 -3.24 -15.73 13.17
CA VAL A 327 -2.41 -15.73 11.97
C VAL A 327 -1.06 -16.32 12.33
N VAL A 328 -0.82 -17.56 11.92
CA VAL A 328 0.44 -18.27 12.15
C VAL A 328 1.28 -18.33 10.89
N GLU A 329 2.55 -17.96 11.01
CA GLU A 329 3.52 -18.19 9.93
C GLU A 329 3.88 -19.67 9.89
N VAL A 330 3.57 -20.33 8.78
CA VAL A 330 3.87 -21.75 8.59
C VAL A 330 5.05 -21.88 7.63
N ILE A 331 6.19 -22.31 8.17
CA ILE A 331 7.34 -22.71 7.35
C ILE A 331 7.05 -24.11 6.80
N THR A 332 7.02 -24.24 5.48
CA THR A 332 6.75 -25.52 4.83
C THR A 332 7.95 -26.46 4.92
N TRP A 333 7.72 -27.77 4.80
CA TRP A 333 8.79 -28.77 4.88
C TRP A 333 9.92 -28.55 3.86
N TRP A 334 9.61 -28.03 2.67
CA TRP A 334 10.60 -27.77 1.63
C TRP A 334 11.44 -26.53 1.94
N GLN A 335 10.86 -25.50 2.60
CA GLN A 335 11.64 -24.37 3.13
C GLN A 335 12.60 -24.84 4.22
N ILE A 336 12.13 -25.71 5.12
CA ILE A 336 13.00 -26.34 6.13
C ILE A 336 14.12 -27.14 5.46
N ALA A 337 13.81 -27.88 4.40
CA ALA A 337 14.81 -28.63 3.64
C ALA A 337 15.87 -27.72 3.01
N PHE A 338 15.47 -26.57 2.43
CA PHE A 338 16.43 -25.59 1.90
C PHE A 338 17.29 -24.97 3.00
N ILE A 339 16.70 -24.55 4.12
CA ILE A 339 17.46 -24.03 5.27
C ILE A 339 18.46 -25.09 5.76
N ALA A 340 18.06 -26.36 5.83
CA ALA A 340 18.96 -27.44 6.20
C ALA A 340 20.11 -27.62 5.19
N CYS A 341 19.82 -27.55 3.89
CA CYS A 341 20.85 -27.57 2.84
C CYS A 341 21.83 -26.40 2.98
N ASP A 342 21.33 -25.19 3.19
CA ASP A 342 22.16 -23.99 3.35
C ASP A 342 23.08 -24.09 4.57
N VAL A 343 22.56 -24.57 5.70
CA VAL A 343 23.35 -24.84 6.92
C VAL A 343 24.44 -25.87 6.64
N VAL A 344 24.12 -26.97 5.93
CA VAL A 344 25.09 -28.01 5.57
C VAL A 344 26.17 -27.45 4.64
N PHE A 345 25.80 -26.74 3.58
CA PHE A 345 26.77 -26.14 2.66
C PHE A 345 27.61 -25.05 3.33
N GLY A 346 27.03 -24.24 4.23
CA GLY A 346 27.76 -23.28 5.04
C GLY A 346 28.79 -23.95 5.95
N ALA A 347 28.42 -25.05 6.62
CA ALA A 347 29.35 -25.81 7.46
C ALA A 347 30.48 -26.46 6.62
N LEU A 348 30.16 -26.97 5.43
CA LEU A 348 31.15 -27.51 4.49
C LEU A 348 32.11 -26.41 4.03
N LEU A 349 31.61 -25.22 3.66
CA LEU A 349 32.42 -24.07 3.26
C LEU A 349 33.38 -23.64 4.38
N ILE A 350 32.89 -23.49 5.61
CA ILE A 350 33.73 -23.17 6.78
C ILE A 350 34.82 -24.23 6.95
N THR A 351 34.46 -25.51 6.84
CA THR A 351 35.41 -26.62 6.95
C THR A 351 36.49 -26.54 5.87
N SER A 352 36.11 -26.29 4.62
CA SER A 352 37.04 -26.11 3.51
C SER A 352 37.98 -24.91 3.70
N ILE A 353 37.48 -23.78 4.21
CA ILE A 353 38.30 -22.60 4.54
C ILE A 353 39.30 -22.94 5.65
N VAL A 354 38.87 -23.63 6.70
CA VAL A 354 39.76 -24.08 7.80
C VAL A 354 40.84 -25.02 7.27
N MET A 355 40.49 -25.97 6.40
CA MET A 355 41.45 -26.87 5.76
C MET A 355 42.45 -26.11 4.87
N LEU A 356 41.99 -25.13 4.10
CA LEU A 356 42.84 -24.29 3.26
C LEU A 356 43.84 -23.50 4.13
N VAL A 357 43.36 -22.81 5.17
CA VAL A 357 44.21 -22.04 6.09
C VAL A 357 45.25 -22.93 6.78
N ARG A 358 44.84 -24.12 7.24
CA ARG A 358 45.76 -25.11 7.84
C ARG A 358 46.84 -25.55 6.86
N THR A 359 46.44 -25.84 5.62
CA THR A 359 47.36 -26.27 4.56
C THR A 359 48.34 -25.17 4.18
N SER A 360 47.87 -23.93 4.01
CA SER A 360 48.72 -22.77 3.72
C SER A 360 49.71 -22.47 4.86
N ARG A 361 49.29 -22.59 6.13
CA ARG A 361 50.20 -22.45 7.28
C ARG A 361 51.27 -23.53 7.29
N LYS A 362 50.88 -24.79 7.05
CA LYS A 362 51.83 -25.91 6.96
C LYS A 362 52.85 -25.69 5.85
N ASN A 363 52.42 -25.27 4.66
CA ASN A 363 53.31 -25.02 3.54
C ASN A 363 54.27 -23.84 3.79
N ARG A 364 53.83 -22.79 4.49
CA ARG A 364 54.71 -21.69 4.92
C ARG A 364 55.76 -22.14 5.93
N SER A 365 55.40 -23.00 6.89
CA SER A 365 56.38 -23.55 7.83
C SER A 365 57.41 -24.47 7.14
N SER A 366 56.99 -25.26 6.15
CA SER A 366 57.87 -26.13 5.38
C SER A 366 58.81 -25.39 4.42
N ALA A 367 58.45 -24.18 4.01
CA ALA A 367 59.28 -23.33 3.14
C ALA A 367 60.28 -22.45 3.92
N ALA A 368 60.13 -22.38 5.25
CA ALA A 368 61.01 -21.64 6.15
C ALA A 368 62.03 -22.52 6.89
N SER A 369 61.91 -23.86 6.74
CA SER A 369 62.89 -24.88 7.14
C SER A 369 63.72 -25.31 5.94
#